data_AF-A0AAU6A4U0-F1
#
_entry.id   AF-A0AAU6A4U0-F1
#
_cell.length_a   1.000
_cell.length_b   1.000
_cell.length_c   1.000
_cell.angle_alpha   90.00
_cell.angle_beta   90.00
_cell.angle_gamma   90.00
#
_symmetry.space_group_name_H-M   'P 1'
#
loop_
_entity.id
_entity.type
_entity.pdbx_description
1 polymer ?
#
loop_
_entity_poly.entity_id
_entity_poly.type
_entity_poly.pdbx_seq_one_letter_code
_entity_poly.pdbx_strand_id
1 'polypeptide(L)'
;MAAIQRTAGNRAASVTVQRAGEASTSAPPAAEESAQEDRRGAAVITRLSRSIEGNVVVAKMKTNPLAPGTWWPEHGMPDGPMRLKRTLERRVISGELFGAQDLEDIRTLSEVNPQWLAKVGIGTFKESEDYSEGDYKDWLRNAPGKRILAATLAFQKHAPGTRAAGAPTPIAPDYTLGRFMTTKASGVSEEEKRALRAERDEQIRQTAVDTLHPAGLAAERRHPDADKPGTAKHAAKDAKARDVFTSVLLLLQHGLKTYDPREGVAAHVDYREGDVVRALAHGGRVNIRIPALRGGESPQSLTDFLGVTDQGRRAQFVDKRPFATHRTAIEKNKEGGEPGKFQEKGGIGASVANYLTPAVPHVGPERPQLMGMDISGGGFGSRDWNGDVVLPNGSYGHMLLILTPPTASKDGSLLVGIETIKPHAESPVGYVHNFRSTEATANPESVLHGHKGDKVGTGGLKHNERLVELRELGKAQGSGDWRAFLDQIKREWLDELEKNKGDLAEQRKMYERLVGRRQHFYGQAEQAD
;
A
#
# COMPACT_ATOMS: atom_id res chain seq x y z
N MET A 1 42.51 18.79 -43.13
CA MET A 1 43.91 18.56 -43.53
C MET A 1 44.77 18.43 -42.28
N ALA A 2 45.59 17.36 -42.23
CA ALA A 2 46.77 17.04 -41.39
C ALA A 2 46.90 17.72 -40.00
N ALA A 3 46.78 17.00 -38.87
CA ALA A 3 47.78 16.12 -38.25
C ALA A 3 49.05 16.84 -37.75
N ILE A 4 49.38 16.70 -36.45
CA ILE A 4 50.72 16.40 -35.90
C ILE A 4 50.57 16.08 -34.39
N GLN A 5 50.97 14.85 -34.03
CA GLN A 5 51.27 14.39 -32.67
C GLN A 5 52.56 15.03 -32.16
N ARG A 6 52.69 15.27 -30.84
CA ARG A 6 53.97 15.05 -30.14
C ARG A 6 53.76 14.49 -28.73
N THR A 7 54.29 13.29 -28.57
CA THR A 7 54.69 12.56 -27.38
C THR A 7 55.73 13.34 -26.56
N ALA A 8 55.69 13.17 -25.24
CA ALA A 8 56.86 13.33 -24.38
C ALA A 8 56.85 12.21 -23.34
N GLY A 9 57.87 11.36 -23.40
CA GLY A 9 58.27 10.43 -22.35
C GLY A 9 59.78 10.54 -22.16
N ASN A 10 60.22 10.41 -20.90
CA ASN A 10 61.49 9.80 -20.44
C ASN A 10 61.61 10.08 -18.92
N ARG A 11 61.66 9.04 -18.07
CA ARG A 11 62.86 8.37 -17.50
C ARG A 11 63.70 9.32 -16.62
N ALA A 12 64.24 8.97 -15.45
CA ALA A 12 64.27 7.79 -14.60
C ALA A 12 64.97 8.21 -13.28
N ALA A 13 64.73 7.53 -12.16
CA ALA A 13 65.74 7.29 -11.13
C ALA A 13 65.24 6.27 -10.11
N SER A 14 65.82 5.08 -10.20
CA SER A 14 65.77 3.98 -9.24
C SER A 14 66.67 4.28 -8.05
N VAL A 15 66.17 4.06 -6.82
CA VAL A 15 67.00 3.84 -5.64
C VAL A 15 66.54 2.56 -4.96
N THR A 16 67.39 1.55 -5.04
CA THR A 16 67.34 0.31 -4.27
C THR A 16 68.11 0.57 -2.96
N VAL A 17 67.50 0.33 -1.80
CA VAL A 17 68.26 0.13 -0.55
C VAL A 17 67.77 -1.16 0.12
N GLN A 18 68.76 -1.92 0.56
CA GLN A 18 68.72 -3.30 1.01
C GLN A 18 67.96 -3.51 2.33
N ARG A 19 67.46 -4.74 2.43
CA ARG A 19 66.90 -5.40 3.61
C ARG A 19 68.05 -5.81 4.55
N ALA A 20 67.98 -5.41 5.82
CA ALA A 20 68.62 -6.11 6.94
C ALA A 20 67.49 -6.49 7.90
N GLY A 21 67.42 -7.78 8.25
CA GLY A 21 66.32 -8.34 9.02
C GLY A 21 66.50 -8.16 10.53
N GLU A 22 65.36 -8.11 11.22
CA GLU A 22 65.22 -8.65 12.56
C GLU A 22 63.81 -9.23 12.67
N ALA A 23 63.75 -10.49 13.08
CA ALA A 23 62.52 -11.21 13.30
C ALA A 23 61.85 -10.66 14.57
N SER A 24 60.66 -10.08 14.43
CA SER A 24 59.73 -9.92 15.53
C SER A 24 58.38 -10.45 15.10
N THR A 25 58.11 -11.69 15.53
CA THR A 25 56.79 -12.31 15.55
C THR A 25 55.87 -11.49 16.45
N SER A 26 55.06 -10.62 15.85
CA SER A 26 53.78 -10.20 16.44
C SER A 26 52.75 -10.16 15.32
N ALA A 27 51.98 -11.25 15.22
CA ALA A 27 50.74 -11.24 14.47
C ALA A 27 49.78 -10.22 15.11
N PRO A 28 49.06 -9.40 14.32
CA PRO A 28 48.01 -8.55 14.87
C PRO A 28 46.85 -9.44 15.38
N PRO A 29 46.31 -9.22 16.59
CA PRO A 29 45.32 -10.11 17.21
C PRO A 29 43.91 -10.05 16.57
N ALA A 30 43.69 -9.18 15.58
CA ALA A 30 42.36 -8.91 15.04
C ALA A 30 41.74 -10.05 14.20
N ALA A 31 42.54 -10.96 13.65
CA ALA A 31 42.04 -12.06 12.81
C ALA A 31 41.59 -13.29 13.62
N GLU A 32 42.14 -13.51 14.82
CA GLU A 32 41.77 -14.63 15.68
C GLU A 32 40.58 -14.29 16.59
N GLU A 33 40.48 -13.05 17.10
CA GLU A 33 39.29 -12.62 17.85
C GLU A 33 38.02 -12.65 16.98
N SER A 34 38.07 -12.18 15.74
CA SER A 34 36.92 -12.24 14.83
C SER A 34 36.52 -13.68 14.46
N ALA A 35 37.48 -14.60 14.33
CA ALA A 35 37.22 -16.01 14.07
C ALA A 35 36.76 -16.80 15.32
N GLN A 36 37.10 -16.34 16.51
CA GLN A 36 36.72 -16.95 17.79
C GLN A 36 35.36 -16.43 18.29
N GLU A 37 35.03 -15.16 18.00
CA GLU A 37 33.71 -14.57 18.22
C GLU A 37 32.64 -15.17 17.28
N ASP A 38 32.96 -15.42 16.00
CA ASP A 38 32.05 -16.11 15.06
C ASP A 38 31.74 -17.57 15.47
N ARG A 39 32.49 -18.17 16.40
CA ARG A 39 32.25 -19.53 16.93
C ARG A 39 31.38 -19.57 18.18
N ARG A 40 31.21 -18.45 18.91
CA ARG A 40 30.35 -18.43 20.12
C ARG A 40 28.89 -18.52 19.72
N GLY A 41 28.20 -19.50 20.29
CA GLY A 41 26.81 -19.80 19.93
C GLY A 41 26.66 -20.50 18.57
N ALA A 42 27.69 -21.15 18.01
CA ALA A 42 27.62 -21.78 16.69
C ALA A 42 26.43 -22.75 16.49
N ALA A 43 26.09 -23.53 17.52
CA ALA A 43 24.91 -24.40 17.49
C ALA A 43 23.59 -23.62 17.47
N VAL A 44 23.53 -22.49 18.17
CA VAL A 44 22.39 -21.56 18.19
C VAL A 44 22.25 -20.85 16.84
N ILE A 45 23.36 -20.32 16.31
CA ILE A 45 23.45 -19.75 14.96
C ILE A 45 22.94 -20.74 13.92
N THR A 46 23.40 -22.00 13.98
CA THR A 46 22.99 -23.04 13.01
C THR A 46 21.48 -23.30 13.08
N ARG A 47 20.90 -23.41 14.28
CA ARG A 47 19.45 -23.62 14.43
C ARG A 47 18.65 -22.43 13.93
N LEU A 48 19.00 -21.21 14.37
CA LEU A 48 18.32 -19.99 13.96
C LEU A 48 18.43 -19.76 12.45
N SER A 49 19.59 -20.02 11.85
CA SER A 49 19.79 -19.91 10.40
C SER A 49 18.85 -20.84 9.62
N ARG A 50 18.72 -22.11 10.02
CA ARG A 50 17.78 -23.06 9.41
C ARG A 50 16.33 -22.61 9.57
N SER A 51 15.97 -22.09 10.73
CA SER A 51 14.63 -21.55 10.96
C SER A 51 14.33 -20.34 10.06
N ILE A 52 15.29 -19.43 9.90
CA ILE A 52 15.16 -18.28 9.00
C ILE A 52 14.85 -18.72 7.58
N GLU A 53 15.57 -19.73 7.08
CA GLU A 53 15.38 -20.27 5.73
C GLU A 53 14.08 -21.07 5.58
N GLY A 54 13.73 -21.89 6.58
CA GLY A 54 12.57 -22.78 6.55
C GLY A 54 11.22 -22.06 6.63
N ASN A 55 11.18 -20.86 7.19
CA ASN A 55 9.94 -20.11 7.45
C ASN A 55 9.66 -18.99 6.43
N VAL A 56 10.24 -19.10 5.22
CA VAL A 56 9.96 -18.19 4.09
C VAL A 56 8.88 -18.77 3.18
N VAL A 57 7.81 -18.01 2.95
CA VAL A 57 6.75 -18.39 2.00
C VAL A 57 7.05 -17.91 0.57
N VAL A 58 7.71 -16.76 0.40
CA VAL A 58 8.02 -16.23 -0.94
C VAL A 58 9.21 -16.96 -1.57
N ALA A 59 8.96 -17.73 -2.62
CA ALA A 59 10.03 -18.47 -3.31
C ALA A 59 11.05 -17.56 -4.04
N LYS A 60 10.62 -16.42 -4.61
CA LYS A 60 11.48 -15.47 -5.34
C LYS A 60 11.00 -14.02 -5.15
N MET A 61 11.92 -13.08 -4.93
CA MET A 61 11.59 -11.64 -5.01
C MET A 61 11.45 -11.19 -6.47
N LYS A 62 10.52 -10.27 -6.74
CA LYS A 62 10.51 -9.55 -8.02
C LYS A 62 11.77 -8.68 -8.09
N THR A 63 12.59 -8.88 -9.12
CA THR A 63 13.77 -8.07 -9.37
C THR A 63 13.35 -6.66 -9.83
N ASN A 64 13.99 -5.62 -9.27
CA ASN A 64 13.80 -4.25 -9.71
C ASN A 64 15.15 -3.65 -10.11
N PRO A 65 15.48 -3.58 -11.42
CA PRO A 65 16.79 -3.10 -11.87
C PRO A 65 17.10 -1.65 -11.43
N LEU A 66 16.10 -0.87 -10.99
CA LEU A 66 16.26 0.50 -10.51
C LEU A 66 16.32 0.64 -8.98
N ALA A 67 16.14 -0.45 -8.21
CA ALA A 67 16.27 -0.45 -6.75
C ALA A 67 17.60 -1.09 -6.34
N PRO A 68 18.51 -0.35 -5.66
CA PRO A 68 19.77 -0.88 -5.16
C PRO A 68 19.57 -2.14 -4.30
N GLY A 69 20.44 -3.13 -4.44
CA GLY A 69 20.40 -4.36 -3.62
C GLY A 69 19.40 -5.43 -4.08
N THR A 70 18.68 -5.23 -5.20
CA THR A 70 17.78 -6.26 -5.73
C THR A 70 18.38 -7.13 -6.85
N TRP A 71 19.65 -6.89 -7.20
CA TRP A 71 20.26 -7.36 -8.45
C TRP A 71 20.96 -8.72 -8.32
N TRP A 72 21.35 -9.11 -7.11
CA TRP A 72 21.98 -10.40 -6.86
C TRP A 72 20.95 -11.45 -6.45
N PRO A 73 20.84 -12.57 -7.19
CA PRO A 73 19.99 -13.67 -6.79
C PRO A 73 20.58 -14.39 -5.57
N GLU A 74 19.76 -14.63 -4.56
CA GLU A 74 20.14 -15.24 -3.27
C GLU A 74 20.83 -16.60 -3.42
N HIS A 75 20.48 -17.38 -4.44
CA HIS A 75 21.11 -18.69 -4.71
C HIS A 75 22.57 -18.61 -5.17
N GLY A 76 23.05 -17.42 -5.55
CA GLY A 76 24.46 -17.18 -5.88
C GLY A 76 25.25 -16.55 -4.74
N MET A 77 24.66 -16.35 -3.56
CA MET A 77 25.34 -15.77 -2.40
C MET A 77 25.97 -16.89 -1.55
N PRO A 78 27.18 -16.69 -1.00
CA PRO A 78 27.78 -17.65 -0.08
C PRO A 78 26.96 -17.73 1.22
N ASP A 79 27.01 -18.89 1.87
CA ASP A 79 26.41 -19.09 3.18
C ASP A 79 26.99 -18.10 4.20
N GLY A 80 26.11 -17.48 4.98
CA GLY A 80 26.51 -16.54 6.02
C GLY A 80 25.50 -15.42 6.26
N PRO A 81 25.86 -14.43 7.12
CA PRO A 81 24.95 -13.40 7.59
C PRO A 81 24.26 -12.58 6.48
N MET A 82 24.96 -12.28 5.40
CA MET A 82 24.41 -11.51 4.28
C MET A 82 23.35 -12.28 3.50
N ARG A 83 23.53 -13.60 3.31
CA ARG A 83 22.51 -14.46 2.69
C ARG A 83 21.27 -14.54 3.58
N LEU A 84 21.45 -14.74 4.89
CA LEU A 84 20.34 -14.75 5.86
C LEU A 84 19.58 -13.42 5.91
N LYS A 85 20.28 -12.29 5.86
CA LYS A 85 19.66 -10.96 5.76
C LYS A 85 18.75 -10.86 4.52
N ARG A 86 19.21 -11.38 3.37
CA ARG A 86 18.41 -11.45 2.14
C ARG A 86 17.23 -12.41 2.26
N THR A 87 17.39 -13.53 2.96
CA THR A 87 16.29 -14.44 3.29
C THR A 87 15.23 -13.75 4.17
N LEU A 88 15.64 -12.93 5.15
CA LEU A 88 14.75 -12.13 5.98
C LEU A 88 14.01 -11.04 5.18
N GLU A 89 14.62 -10.45 4.14
CA GLU A 89 13.92 -9.57 3.20
C GLU A 89 12.75 -10.28 2.50
N ARG A 90 12.87 -11.58 2.22
CA ARG A 90 11.74 -12.40 1.72
C ARG A 90 10.75 -12.72 2.83
N ARG A 91 11.25 -13.12 4.00
CA ARG A 91 10.41 -13.51 5.16
C ARG A 91 9.49 -12.36 5.59
N VAL A 92 9.94 -11.12 5.62
CA VAL A 92 9.11 -9.97 6.06
C VAL A 92 7.95 -9.66 5.11
N ILE A 93 7.97 -10.17 3.87
CA ILE A 93 6.91 -9.90 2.87
C ILE A 93 5.69 -10.81 3.08
N SER A 94 5.89 -12.07 3.45
CA SER A 94 4.78 -13.01 3.67
C SER A 94 5.15 -14.29 4.43
N GLY A 95 6.32 -14.33 5.08
CA GLY A 95 6.77 -15.47 5.88
C GLY A 95 6.22 -15.45 7.30
N GLU A 96 6.70 -16.38 8.13
CA GLU A 96 6.20 -16.55 9.50
C GLU A 96 6.95 -15.66 10.51
N LEU A 97 6.33 -15.36 11.66
CA LEU A 97 7.01 -14.71 12.78
C LEU A 97 8.08 -15.62 13.39
N PHE A 98 8.96 -15.07 14.23
CA PHE A 98 9.91 -15.89 14.99
C PHE A 98 9.15 -16.80 15.97
N GLY A 99 9.45 -18.09 15.93
CA GLY A 99 8.85 -19.07 16.85
C GLY A 99 9.45 -18.98 18.26
N ALA A 100 8.90 -19.74 19.21
CA ALA A 100 9.42 -19.77 20.59
C ALA A 100 10.91 -20.13 20.66
N GLN A 101 11.34 -21.10 19.86
CA GLN A 101 12.76 -21.50 19.79
C GLN A 101 13.65 -20.41 19.17
N ASP A 102 13.14 -19.68 18.18
CA ASP A 102 13.87 -18.57 17.56
C ASP A 102 14.10 -17.44 18.57
N LEU A 103 13.08 -17.12 19.37
CA LEU A 103 13.18 -16.08 20.40
C LEU A 103 14.21 -16.46 21.47
N GLU A 104 14.26 -17.72 21.88
CA GLU A 104 15.27 -18.20 22.82
C GLU A 104 16.69 -18.15 22.23
N ASP A 105 16.82 -18.49 20.95
CA ASP A 105 18.08 -18.40 20.22
C ASP A 105 18.54 -16.95 20.08
N ILE A 106 17.62 -16.03 19.81
CA ILE A 106 17.89 -14.60 19.74
C ILE A 106 18.28 -14.05 21.12
N ARG A 107 17.62 -14.45 22.21
CA ARG A 107 18.01 -14.06 23.58
C ARG A 107 19.41 -14.53 23.90
N THR A 108 19.69 -15.81 23.68
CA THR A 108 21.02 -16.39 23.90
C THR A 108 22.09 -15.65 23.09
N LEU A 109 21.84 -15.42 21.79
CA LEU A 109 22.79 -14.71 20.93
C LEU A 109 22.91 -13.23 21.26
N SER A 110 21.91 -12.60 21.88
CA SER A 110 22.03 -11.21 22.36
C SER A 110 23.11 -11.08 23.42
N GLU A 111 23.34 -12.12 24.22
CA GLU A 111 24.39 -12.15 25.25
C GLU A 111 25.72 -12.65 24.70
N VAL A 112 25.71 -13.74 23.95
CA VAL A 112 26.96 -14.46 23.58
C VAL A 112 27.54 -14.04 22.23
N ASN A 113 26.73 -13.47 21.33
CA ASN A 113 27.15 -13.04 19.99
C ASN A 113 26.23 -11.94 19.37
N PRO A 114 26.10 -10.76 19.99
CA PRO A 114 25.21 -9.70 19.50
C PRO A 114 25.66 -9.13 18.14
N GLN A 115 26.95 -9.18 17.85
CA GLN A 115 27.49 -8.73 16.56
C GLN A 115 26.97 -9.56 15.38
N TRP A 116 26.84 -10.88 15.54
CA TRP A 116 26.26 -11.73 14.49
C TRP A 116 24.80 -11.37 14.22
N LEU A 117 23.99 -11.13 15.27
CA LEU A 117 22.61 -10.67 15.13
C LEU A 117 22.52 -9.32 14.40
N ALA A 118 23.44 -8.39 14.68
CA ALA A 118 23.53 -7.12 13.99
C ALA A 118 23.89 -7.30 12.50
N LYS A 119 24.86 -8.17 12.17
CA LYS A 119 25.25 -8.49 10.78
C LYS A 119 24.09 -9.10 9.97
N VAL A 120 23.32 -10.00 10.58
CA VAL A 120 22.10 -10.60 9.96
C VAL A 120 20.96 -9.57 9.87
N GLY A 121 20.99 -8.52 10.68
CA GLY A 121 19.98 -7.46 10.70
C GLY A 121 18.76 -7.79 11.56
N ILE A 122 18.92 -8.65 12.57
CA ILE A 122 17.90 -8.93 13.60
C ILE A 122 18.04 -7.93 14.76
N GLY A 123 19.28 -7.62 15.15
CA GLY A 123 19.55 -6.90 16.40
C GLY A 123 19.33 -7.78 17.62
N THR A 124 19.57 -7.22 18.80
CA THR A 124 19.36 -7.91 20.08
C THR A 124 17.88 -7.90 20.48
N PHE A 125 17.53 -8.77 21.43
CA PHE A 125 16.18 -8.84 22.00
C PHE A 125 15.79 -7.51 22.65
N LYS A 126 16.66 -6.96 23.51
CA LYS A 126 16.45 -5.69 24.22
C LYS A 126 16.28 -4.50 23.26
N GLU A 127 17.08 -4.42 22.20
CA GLU A 127 16.94 -3.35 21.20
C GLU A 127 15.58 -3.37 20.49
N SER A 128 14.92 -4.52 20.41
CA SER A 128 13.59 -4.64 19.80
C SER A 128 12.48 -4.32 20.81
N GLU A 129 12.64 -4.71 22.08
CA GLU A 129 11.74 -4.28 23.16
C GLU A 129 11.74 -2.76 23.32
N ASP A 130 12.93 -2.18 23.49
CA ASP A 130 13.10 -0.72 23.65
C ASP A 130 12.55 0.04 22.42
N TYR A 131 12.67 -0.53 21.21
CA TYR A 131 12.12 0.06 20.00
C TYR A 131 10.58 0.04 19.96
N SER A 132 9.95 -1.06 20.37
CA SER A 132 8.48 -1.17 20.37
C SER A 132 7.79 -0.26 21.40
N GLU A 133 8.53 0.28 22.36
CA GLU A 133 8.06 1.30 23.31
C GLU A 133 8.19 2.75 22.79
N GLY A 134 8.97 2.96 21.73
CA GLY A 134 9.25 4.27 21.14
C GLY A 134 8.34 4.64 19.97
N ASP A 135 8.83 5.57 19.13
CA ASP A 135 8.16 5.93 17.88
C ASP A 135 8.58 5.04 16.71
N TYR A 136 7.77 5.05 15.65
CA TYR A 136 7.95 4.23 14.46
C TYR A 136 8.46 5.03 13.26
N LYS A 137 9.01 6.24 13.46
CA LYS A 137 9.39 7.14 12.36
C LYS A 137 10.46 6.56 11.44
N ASP A 138 11.23 5.59 11.91
CA ASP A 138 12.23 4.86 11.13
C ASP A 138 11.85 3.40 10.83
N TRP A 139 10.58 3.01 11.03
CA TRP A 139 10.11 1.63 10.88
C TRP A 139 10.59 0.97 9.59
N LEU A 140 10.34 1.58 8.43
CA LEU A 140 10.71 1.01 7.13
C LEU A 140 12.21 1.18 6.78
N ARG A 141 12.97 1.91 7.60
CA ARG A 141 14.44 1.97 7.52
C ARG A 141 15.12 0.86 8.33
N ASN A 142 14.43 0.30 9.31
CA ASN A 142 14.93 -0.84 10.06
C ASN A 142 15.12 -2.08 9.17
N ALA A 143 16.16 -2.85 9.51
CA ALA A 143 16.44 -4.11 8.86
C ALA A 143 15.23 -5.08 8.99
N PRO A 144 14.96 -5.93 7.98
CA PRO A 144 13.83 -6.85 8.00
C PRO A 144 13.79 -7.77 9.23
N GLY A 145 14.94 -8.29 9.67
CA GLY A 145 15.02 -9.13 10.86
C GLY A 145 14.53 -8.40 12.11
N LYS A 146 14.99 -7.17 12.33
CA LYS A 146 14.56 -6.32 13.45
C LYS A 146 13.05 -6.05 13.40
N ARG A 147 12.50 -5.78 12.21
CA ARG A 147 11.04 -5.62 12.04
C ARG A 147 10.25 -6.89 12.36
N ILE A 148 10.73 -8.06 11.94
CA ILE A 148 10.09 -9.34 12.28
C ILE A 148 10.17 -9.60 13.78
N LEU A 149 11.30 -9.29 14.43
CA LEU A 149 11.45 -9.45 15.88
C LEU A 149 10.51 -8.53 16.65
N ALA A 150 10.50 -7.23 16.36
CA ALA A 150 9.55 -6.28 16.95
C ALA A 150 8.09 -6.72 16.73
N ALA A 151 7.74 -7.13 15.50
CA ALA A 151 6.40 -7.63 15.19
C ALA A 151 6.04 -8.92 15.94
N THR A 152 7.03 -9.80 16.19
CA THR A 152 6.84 -11.02 16.98
C THR A 152 6.50 -10.68 18.43
N LEU A 153 7.27 -9.78 19.04
CA LEU A 153 7.07 -9.35 20.43
C LEU A 153 5.74 -8.61 20.60
N ALA A 154 5.44 -7.67 19.70
CA ALA A 154 4.19 -6.92 19.72
C ALA A 154 2.96 -7.83 19.54
N PHE A 155 3.03 -8.79 18.62
CA PHE A 155 1.93 -9.73 18.42
C PHE A 155 1.73 -10.63 19.64
N GLN A 156 2.79 -11.19 20.25
CA GLN A 156 2.63 -12.01 21.46
C GLN A 156 1.98 -11.23 22.62
N LYS A 157 2.35 -9.97 22.79
CA LYS A 157 1.80 -9.09 23.83
C LYS A 157 0.33 -8.72 23.59
N HIS A 158 -0.10 -8.66 22.33
CA HIS A 158 -1.41 -8.10 21.96
C HIS A 158 -2.31 -9.03 21.13
N ALA A 159 -1.96 -10.31 21.01
CA ALA A 159 -2.74 -11.30 20.29
C ALA A 159 -4.20 -11.36 20.82
N PRO A 160 -5.17 -11.73 19.96
CA PRO A 160 -6.50 -12.03 20.43
C PRO A 160 -6.47 -13.04 21.59
N GLY A 161 -7.12 -12.70 22.71
CA GLY A 161 -7.13 -13.51 23.93
C GLY A 161 -6.05 -13.17 24.97
N THR A 162 -4.99 -12.44 24.63
CA THR A 162 -3.98 -11.98 25.61
C THR A 162 -4.22 -10.55 26.09
N ARG A 163 -4.96 -9.74 25.33
CA ARG A 163 -5.32 -8.37 25.69
C ARG A 163 -6.33 -8.33 26.84
N ALA A 164 -6.24 -7.29 27.67
CA ALA A 164 -7.27 -6.97 28.65
C ALA A 164 -8.64 -6.79 27.96
N ALA A 165 -9.72 -7.24 28.62
CA ALA A 165 -11.06 -7.10 28.07
C ALA A 165 -11.38 -5.62 27.78
N GLY A 166 -11.85 -5.35 26.56
CA GLY A 166 -12.17 -3.98 26.11
C GLY A 166 -10.96 -3.14 25.65
N ALA A 167 -9.73 -3.65 25.74
CA ALA A 167 -8.57 -2.93 25.20
C ALA A 167 -8.68 -2.81 23.66
N PRO A 168 -8.39 -1.64 23.08
CA PRO A 168 -8.45 -1.45 21.64
C PRO A 168 -7.39 -2.28 20.92
N THR A 169 -7.69 -2.70 19.70
CA THR A 169 -6.71 -3.34 18.81
C THR A 169 -5.60 -2.34 18.48
N PRO A 170 -4.31 -2.69 18.69
CA PRO A 170 -3.21 -1.81 18.33
C PRO A 170 -3.20 -1.48 16.83
N ILE A 171 -2.90 -0.22 16.52
CA ILE A 171 -2.77 0.30 15.14
C ILE A 171 -1.30 0.48 14.73
N ALA A 172 -0.35 0.21 15.63
CA ALA A 172 1.08 0.38 15.38
C ALA A 172 1.59 -0.66 14.35
N PRO A 173 2.57 -0.28 13.51
CA PRO A 173 2.96 -1.07 12.35
C PRO A 173 3.67 -2.39 12.70
N ASP A 174 4.22 -2.54 13.90
CA ASP A 174 4.78 -3.79 14.39
C ASP A 174 3.69 -4.83 14.67
N TYR A 175 2.63 -4.45 15.39
CA TYR A 175 1.48 -5.32 15.63
C TYR A 175 0.75 -5.68 14.33
N THR A 176 0.49 -4.71 13.45
CA THR A 176 -0.24 -4.99 12.20
C THR A 176 0.55 -5.90 11.28
N LEU A 177 1.89 -5.75 11.21
CA LEU A 177 2.78 -6.69 10.54
C LEU A 177 2.72 -8.08 11.20
N GLY A 178 2.76 -8.13 12.53
CA GLY A 178 2.67 -9.36 13.31
C GLY A 178 1.41 -10.18 13.02
N ARG A 179 0.26 -9.51 13.06
CA ARG A 179 -1.03 -10.09 12.69
C ARG A 179 -1.05 -10.58 11.25
N PHE A 180 -0.53 -9.78 10.31
CA PHE A 180 -0.46 -10.15 8.90
C PHE A 180 0.39 -11.42 8.70
N MET A 181 1.59 -11.47 9.25
CA MET A 181 2.49 -12.62 9.15
C MET A 181 1.88 -13.88 9.78
N THR A 182 1.25 -13.76 10.95
CA THR A 182 0.54 -14.87 11.60
C THR A 182 -0.60 -15.41 10.74
N THR A 183 -1.33 -14.54 10.05
CA THR A 183 -2.40 -14.96 9.14
C THR A 183 -1.87 -15.79 7.95
N LYS A 184 -0.59 -15.62 7.58
CA LYS A 184 0.07 -16.37 6.50
C LYS A 184 0.78 -17.65 6.97
N ALA A 185 0.97 -17.82 8.27
CA ALA A 185 1.69 -18.96 8.82
C ALA A 185 0.94 -20.28 8.59
N SER A 186 1.69 -21.31 8.24
CA SER A 186 1.15 -22.63 7.90
C SER A 186 0.63 -23.39 9.13
N GLY A 187 1.30 -23.21 10.28
CA GLY A 187 0.94 -23.85 11.55
C GLY A 187 -0.25 -23.24 12.29
N VAL A 188 -0.81 -22.12 11.81
CA VAL A 188 -1.95 -21.44 12.44
C VAL A 188 -3.26 -21.99 11.88
N SER A 189 -4.20 -22.30 12.77
CA SER A 189 -5.51 -22.86 12.41
C SER A 189 -6.33 -21.88 11.55
N GLU A 190 -7.23 -22.39 10.70
CA GLU A 190 -8.10 -21.52 9.90
C GLU A 190 -9.13 -20.74 10.74
N GLU A 191 -9.47 -21.23 11.93
CA GLU A 191 -10.31 -20.49 12.88
C GLU A 191 -9.56 -19.26 13.41
N GLU A 192 -8.34 -19.44 13.88
CA GLU A 192 -7.50 -18.33 14.35
C GLU A 192 -7.19 -17.34 13.23
N LYS A 193 -6.83 -17.81 12.03
CA LYS A 193 -6.66 -16.96 10.85
C LYS A 193 -7.93 -16.17 10.52
N ARG A 194 -9.11 -16.77 10.68
CA ARG A 194 -10.40 -16.09 10.45
C ARG A 194 -10.62 -14.98 11.47
N ALA A 195 -10.31 -15.22 12.74
CA ALA A 195 -10.37 -14.19 13.78
C ALA A 195 -9.41 -13.02 13.49
N LEU A 196 -8.17 -13.31 13.09
CA LEU A 196 -7.19 -12.28 12.72
C LEU A 196 -7.61 -11.48 11.48
N ARG A 197 -8.18 -12.16 10.46
CA ARG A 197 -8.76 -11.50 9.28
C ARG A 197 -9.95 -10.62 9.65
N ALA A 198 -10.83 -11.07 10.55
CA ALA A 198 -11.96 -10.29 11.02
C ALA A 198 -11.51 -9.04 11.78
N GLU A 199 -10.52 -9.15 12.67
CA GLU A 199 -9.95 -8.00 13.37
C GLU A 199 -9.31 -7.00 12.39
N ARG A 200 -8.56 -7.48 11.39
CA ARG A 200 -8.02 -6.63 10.33
C ARG A 200 -9.12 -5.90 9.57
N ASP A 201 -10.15 -6.62 9.15
CA ASP A 201 -11.25 -6.05 8.36
C ASP A 201 -12.03 -5.01 9.17
N GLU A 202 -12.24 -5.25 10.46
CA GLU A 202 -12.84 -4.28 11.36
C GLU A 202 -11.94 -3.04 11.54
N GLN A 203 -10.63 -3.22 11.69
CA GLN A 203 -9.69 -2.08 11.77
C GLN A 203 -9.69 -1.25 10.49
N ILE A 204 -9.70 -1.89 9.31
CA ILE A 204 -9.83 -1.20 8.01
C ILE A 204 -11.13 -0.38 7.97
N ARG A 205 -12.26 -0.99 8.38
CA ARG A 205 -13.57 -0.35 8.42
C ARG A 205 -13.57 0.87 9.33
N GLN A 206 -13.13 0.71 10.58
CA GLN A 206 -13.13 1.78 11.58
C GLN A 206 -12.25 2.95 11.14
N THR A 207 -11.04 2.69 10.65
CA THR A 207 -10.15 3.73 10.12
C THR A 207 -10.79 4.49 8.95
N ALA A 208 -11.52 3.80 8.06
CA ALA A 208 -12.23 4.44 6.97
C ALA A 208 -13.43 5.29 7.44
N VAL A 209 -14.21 4.81 8.41
CA VAL A 209 -15.31 5.56 9.02
C VAL A 209 -14.78 6.83 9.68
N ASP A 210 -13.71 6.73 10.46
CA ASP A 210 -13.11 7.88 11.13
C ASP A 210 -12.52 8.89 10.13
N THR A 211 -12.00 8.41 9.00
CA THR A 211 -11.56 9.25 7.88
C THR A 211 -12.72 10.05 7.29
N LEU A 212 -13.90 9.44 7.14
CA LEU A 212 -15.08 10.07 6.51
C LEU A 212 -15.89 10.94 7.49
N HIS A 213 -15.88 10.57 8.77
CA HIS A 213 -16.66 11.20 9.85
C HIS A 213 -15.79 11.51 11.09
N PRO A 214 -14.81 12.42 10.97
CA PRO A 214 -13.93 12.77 12.09
C PRO A 214 -14.68 13.42 13.26
N ALA A 215 -15.87 14.00 13.03
CA ALA A 215 -16.71 14.54 14.09
C ALA A 215 -17.15 13.46 15.09
N GLY A 216 -17.29 12.20 14.65
CA GLY A 216 -17.63 11.05 15.48
C GLY A 216 -16.44 10.38 16.18
N LEU A 217 -15.22 10.95 16.10
CA LEU A 217 -14.06 10.44 16.83
C LEU A 217 -14.26 10.53 18.34
N ALA A 218 -13.95 9.42 19.03
CA ALA A 218 -13.89 9.39 20.49
C ALA A 218 -12.84 10.38 21.03
N ALA A 219 -13.10 10.98 22.20
CA ALA A 219 -12.30 12.08 22.73
C ALA A 219 -10.83 11.67 22.98
N GLU A 220 -10.62 10.45 23.47
CA GLU A 220 -9.31 9.85 23.74
C GLU A 220 -8.45 9.65 22.47
N ARG A 221 -9.09 9.57 21.30
CA ARG A 221 -8.39 9.46 20.00
C ARG A 221 -8.06 10.80 19.38
N ARG A 222 -8.59 11.91 19.92
CA ARG A 222 -8.25 13.25 19.44
C ARG A 222 -6.84 13.65 19.88
N HIS A 223 -6.12 14.30 18.98
CA HIS A 223 -4.86 14.92 19.32
C HIS A 223 -5.13 16.23 20.09
N PRO A 224 -4.33 16.60 21.11
CA PRO A 224 -4.51 17.88 21.84
C PRO A 224 -4.46 19.13 20.94
N ASP A 225 -3.82 19.00 19.78
CA ASP A 225 -3.66 20.08 18.80
C ASP A 225 -4.70 20.04 17.66
N ALA A 226 -5.74 19.21 17.77
CA ALA A 226 -6.77 19.06 16.74
C ALA A 226 -7.45 20.40 16.38
N ASP A 227 -7.70 21.24 17.37
CA ASP A 227 -8.42 22.51 17.18
C ASP A 227 -7.47 23.73 17.06
N LYS A 228 -6.15 23.52 17.10
CA LYS A 228 -5.19 24.63 16.96
C LYS A 228 -5.22 25.20 15.54
N PRO A 229 -4.93 26.50 15.35
CA PRO A 229 -4.95 27.15 14.03
C PRO A 229 -4.12 26.44 12.95
N GLY A 230 -2.99 25.84 13.35
CA GLY A 230 -2.13 25.06 12.46
C GLY A 230 -2.79 23.82 11.87
N THR A 231 -3.70 23.18 12.62
CA THR A 231 -4.51 22.04 12.17
C THR A 231 -5.75 22.53 11.42
N ALA A 232 -6.49 23.48 12.02
CA ALA A 232 -7.76 23.98 11.49
C ALA A 232 -7.68 24.53 10.05
N LYS A 233 -6.54 25.09 9.65
CA LYS A 233 -6.30 25.55 8.26
C LYS A 233 -6.47 24.44 7.20
N HIS A 234 -6.35 23.17 7.60
CA HIS A 234 -6.50 22.01 6.70
C HIS A 234 -7.95 21.50 6.59
N ALA A 235 -8.88 21.99 7.43
CA ALA A 235 -10.24 21.45 7.52
C ALA A 235 -11.03 21.53 6.21
N ALA A 236 -10.87 22.61 5.42
CA ALA A 236 -11.56 22.73 4.14
C ALA A 236 -11.04 21.72 3.10
N LYS A 237 -9.73 21.46 3.09
CA LYS A 237 -9.12 20.44 2.22
C LYS A 237 -9.57 19.05 2.64
N ASP A 238 -9.59 18.79 3.94
CA ASP A 238 -10.10 17.54 4.50
C ASP A 238 -11.56 17.27 4.08
N ALA A 239 -12.44 18.24 4.29
CA ALA A 239 -13.85 18.11 3.93
C ALA A 239 -14.05 17.74 2.46
N LYS A 240 -13.31 18.39 1.55
CA LYS A 240 -13.35 18.06 0.12
C LYS A 240 -12.81 16.66 -0.17
N ALA A 241 -11.77 16.21 0.54
CA ALA A 241 -11.25 14.85 0.38
C ALA A 241 -12.29 13.80 0.80
N ARG A 242 -13.02 14.08 1.88
CA ARG A 242 -14.11 13.22 2.39
C ARG A 242 -15.29 13.17 1.41
N ASP A 243 -15.67 14.30 0.81
CA ASP A 243 -16.74 14.34 -0.21
C ASP A 243 -16.40 13.44 -1.43
N VAL A 244 -15.17 13.54 -1.93
CA VAL A 244 -14.68 12.74 -3.05
C VAL A 244 -14.62 11.26 -2.65
N PHE A 245 -14.10 10.95 -1.45
CA PHE A 245 -13.97 9.57 -0.99
C PHE A 245 -15.34 8.90 -0.79
N THR A 246 -16.30 9.65 -0.24
CA THR A 246 -17.70 9.22 -0.11
C THR A 246 -18.28 8.88 -1.48
N SER A 247 -18.10 9.75 -2.48
CA SER A 247 -18.61 9.53 -3.83
C SER A 247 -17.99 8.31 -4.51
N VAL A 248 -16.70 8.04 -4.25
CA VAL A 248 -16.04 6.80 -4.69
C VAL A 248 -16.69 5.59 -4.01
N LEU A 249 -16.92 5.62 -2.70
CA LEU A 249 -17.51 4.49 -1.97
C LEU A 249 -18.94 4.21 -2.39
N LEU A 250 -19.73 5.24 -2.71
CA LEU A 250 -21.06 5.08 -3.31
C LEU A 250 -20.97 4.25 -4.60
N LEU A 251 -20.08 4.61 -5.52
CA LEU A 251 -19.85 3.81 -6.74
C LEU A 251 -19.50 2.34 -6.43
N LEU A 252 -18.67 2.10 -5.42
CA LEU A 252 -18.25 0.75 -5.04
C LEU A 252 -19.40 -0.06 -4.42
N GLN A 253 -20.22 0.56 -3.56
CA GLN A 253 -21.42 -0.06 -2.99
C GLN A 253 -22.35 -0.59 -4.08
N HIS A 254 -22.52 0.18 -5.15
CA HIS A 254 -23.45 -0.14 -6.22
C HIS A 254 -22.88 -1.04 -7.32
N GLY A 255 -21.56 -1.06 -7.55
CA GLY A 255 -21.01 -1.69 -8.76
C GLY A 255 -19.68 -2.42 -8.61
N LEU A 256 -19.12 -2.59 -7.41
CA LEU A 256 -17.83 -3.24 -7.24
C LEU A 256 -17.89 -4.73 -7.59
N LYS A 257 -17.12 -5.11 -8.61
CA LYS A 257 -16.89 -6.49 -9.01
C LYS A 257 -15.43 -6.88 -8.85
N THR A 258 -15.19 -8.17 -8.67
CA THR A 258 -13.87 -8.77 -8.60
C THR A 258 -13.71 -9.83 -9.68
N TYR A 259 -12.51 -9.92 -10.24
CA TYR A 259 -12.21 -10.98 -11.19
C TYR A 259 -11.99 -12.31 -10.44
N ASP A 260 -12.79 -13.33 -10.79
CA ASP A 260 -12.66 -14.70 -10.28
C ASP A 260 -12.39 -15.65 -11.46
N PRO A 261 -11.20 -16.30 -11.53
CA PRO A 261 -10.88 -17.22 -12.61
C PRO A 261 -11.65 -18.56 -12.54
N ARG A 262 -12.34 -18.86 -11.43
CA ARG A 262 -13.09 -20.10 -11.20
C ARG A 262 -14.49 -20.09 -11.81
N GLU A 263 -15.08 -18.91 -12.00
CA GLU A 263 -16.45 -18.70 -12.50
C GLU A 263 -16.54 -18.80 -14.04
N GLY A 264 -15.61 -19.53 -14.68
CA GLY A 264 -15.53 -19.65 -16.14
C GLY A 264 -14.76 -18.52 -16.83
N VAL A 265 -14.65 -18.59 -18.16
CA VAL A 265 -13.79 -17.71 -18.96
C VAL A 265 -14.22 -16.24 -18.83
N ALA A 266 -13.49 -15.49 -17.99
CA ALA A 266 -13.50 -14.04 -17.89
C ALA A 266 -14.69 -13.35 -17.16
N ALA A 267 -15.21 -13.91 -16.08
CA ALA A 267 -16.26 -13.24 -15.31
C ALA A 267 -15.72 -12.34 -14.19
N HIS A 268 -15.97 -11.03 -14.31
CA HIS A 268 -16.04 -10.15 -13.14
C HIS A 268 -17.35 -10.43 -12.42
N VAL A 269 -17.26 -10.92 -11.18
CA VAL A 269 -18.42 -11.23 -10.34
C VAL A 269 -18.65 -10.18 -9.28
N ASP A 270 -19.89 -10.01 -8.83
CA ASP A 270 -20.21 -9.08 -7.76
C ASP A 270 -19.43 -9.41 -6.48
N TYR A 271 -18.79 -8.39 -5.91
CA TYR A 271 -18.01 -8.57 -4.70
C TYR A 271 -18.92 -8.80 -3.47
N ARG A 272 -18.90 -10.03 -2.93
CA ARG A 272 -19.73 -10.45 -1.79
C ARG A 272 -18.93 -10.85 -0.54
N GLU A 273 -17.62 -11.01 -0.66
CA GLU A 273 -16.78 -11.63 0.37
C GLU A 273 -16.48 -10.72 1.58
N GLY A 274 -16.73 -9.42 1.48
CA GLY A 274 -16.40 -8.48 2.56
C GLY A 274 -16.81 -7.03 2.27
N ASP A 275 -16.20 -6.13 3.03
CA ASP A 275 -16.47 -4.70 2.98
C ASP A 275 -15.91 -4.03 1.72
N VAL A 276 -16.66 -3.12 1.11
CA VAL A 276 -16.26 -2.47 -0.15
C VAL A 276 -14.96 -1.70 -0.01
N VAL A 277 -14.69 -1.11 1.16
CA VAL A 277 -13.47 -0.34 1.39
C VAL A 277 -12.20 -1.18 1.27
N ARG A 278 -12.29 -2.51 1.46
CA ARG A 278 -11.15 -3.43 1.27
C ARG A 278 -10.61 -3.39 -0.16
N ALA A 279 -11.43 -3.06 -1.15
CA ALA A 279 -10.97 -2.90 -2.53
C ALA A 279 -9.89 -1.81 -2.69
N LEU A 280 -9.83 -0.86 -1.76
CA LEU A 280 -8.89 0.27 -1.72
C LEU A 280 -7.86 0.15 -0.58
N ALA A 281 -8.14 -0.63 0.47
CA ALA A 281 -7.32 -0.68 1.68
C ALA A 281 -6.00 -1.45 1.55
N HIS A 282 -5.74 -2.21 0.48
CA HIS A 282 -4.54 -3.06 0.38
C HIS A 282 -3.52 -2.55 -0.65
N GLY A 283 -3.45 -1.23 -0.89
CA GLY A 283 -2.60 -0.65 -1.93
C GLY A 283 -2.96 -1.13 -3.34
N GLY A 284 -4.24 -1.45 -3.52
CA GLY A 284 -4.85 -1.82 -4.79
C GLY A 284 -5.62 -0.65 -5.40
N ARG A 285 -6.01 -0.79 -6.67
CA ARG A 285 -6.84 0.18 -7.40
C ARG A 285 -8.12 -0.47 -7.90
N VAL A 286 -9.17 0.31 -8.07
CA VAL A 286 -10.40 -0.09 -8.75
C VAL A 286 -10.44 0.63 -10.10
N ASN A 287 -10.69 -0.12 -11.16
CA ASN A 287 -10.94 0.47 -12.48
C ASN A 287 -12.44 0.70 -12.63
N ILE A 288 -12.84 1.90 -12.99
CA ILE A 288 -14.23 2.26 -13.32
C ILE A 288 -14.27 2.47 -14.83
N ARG A 289 -15.01 1.62 -15.56
CA ARG A 289 -15.16 1.73 -17.00
C ARG A 289 -16.28 2.70 -17.34
N ILE A 290 -15.97 3.69 -18.18
CA ILE A 290 -16.88 4.77 -18.56
C ILE A 290 -17.34 4.51 -20.00
N PRO A 291 -18.65 4.41 -20.29
CA PRO A 291 -19.14 4.22 -21.65
C PRO A 291 -18.69 5.35 -22.59
N ALA A 292 -18.46 5.01 -23.85
CA ALA A 292 -18.29 5.99 -24.93
C ALA A 292 -19.42 7.04 -24.95
N LEU A 293 -19.08 8.27 -25.33
CA LEU A 293 -19.97 9.41 -25.32
C LEU A 293 -21.05 9.31 -26.41
N ARG A 294 -22.28 9.67 -26.07
CA ARG A 294 -23.33 10.03 -27.04
C ARG A 294 -23.30 11.53 -27.33
N GLY A 295 -24.14 12.00 -28.26
CA GLY A 295 -24.22 13.41 -28.62
C GLY A 295 -24.59 14.29 -27.41
N GLY A 296 -23.83 15.36 -27.18
CA GLY A 296 -24.06 16.32 -26.10
C GLY A 296 -23.55 15.90 -24.72
N GLU A 297 -22.94 14.71 -24.58
CA GLU A 297 -22.44 14.21 -23.31
C GLU A 297 -21.05 14.77 -22.95
N SER A 298 -20.83 15.07 -21.67
CA SER A 298 -19.54 15.56 -21.18
C SER A 298 -18.58 14.41 -20.84
N PRO A 299 -17.32 14.44 -21.32
CA PRO A 299 -16.27 13.52 -20.89
C PRO A 299 -15.89 13.65 -19.41
N GLN A 300 -16.32 14.73 -18.74
CA GLN A 300 -16.06 15.01 -17.34
C GLN A 300 -17.19 14.57 -16.40
N SER A 301 -18.29 14.00 -16.91
CA SER A 301 -19.48 13.70 -16.09
C SER A 301 -19.15 12.88 -14.83
N LEU A 302 -18.24 11.90 -14.92
CA LEU A 302 -17.82 11.12 -13.74
C LEU A 302 -16.96 11.96 -12.77
N THR A 303 -16.08 12.81 -13.26
CA THR A 303 -15.25 13.67 -12.39
C THR A 303 -16.08 14.80 -11.77
N ASP A 304 -17.13 15.26 -12.45
CA ASP A 304 -18.10 16.23 -11.94
C ASP A 304 -18.94 15.58 -10.81
N PHE A 305 -19.38 14.33 -11.00
CA PHE A 305 -20.02 13.55 -9.92
C PHE A 305 -19.12 13.44 -8.68
N LEU A 306 -17.83 13.15 -8.87
CA LEU A 306 -16.87 13.09 -7.76
C LEU A 306 -16.56 14.47 -7.14
N GLY A 307 -16.89 15.57 -7.84
CA GLY A 307 -16.55 16.93 -7.42
C GLY A 307 -15.07 17.30 -7.63
N VAL A 308 -14.31 16.52 -8.42
CA VAL A 308 -12.88 16.79 -8.70
C VAL A 308 -12.68 17.68 -9.93
N THR A 309 -13.77 17.98 -10.64
CA THR A 309 -13.84 18.99 -11.68
C THR A 309 -14.90 20.04 -11.35
N ASP A 310 -14.64 21.27 -11.78
CA ASP A 310 -15.53 22.43 -11.70
C ASP A 310 -15.56 23.09 -13.09
N GLN A 311 -16.75 23.21 -13.67
CA GLN A 311 -16.97 23.73 -15.03
C GLN A 311 -16.05 23.07 -16.09
N GLY A 312 -15.89 21.74 -16.01
CA GLY A 312 -15.05 20.97 -16.94
C GLY A 312 -13.54 21.13 -16.74
N ARG A 313 -13.09 21.82 -15.68
CA ARG A 313 -11.67 21.98 -15.33
C ARG A 313 -11.39 21.30 -14.00
N ARG A 314 -10.16 20.82 -13.78
CA ARG A 314 -9.76 20.26 -12.48
C ARG A 314 -9.97 21.30 -11.37
N ALA A 315 -10.65 20.91 -10.29
CA ALA A 315 -10.89 21.76 -9.14
C ALA A 315 -9.56 22.16 -8.46
N GLN A 316 -9.51 23.36 -7.86
CA GLN A 316 -8.27 23.94 -7.33
C GLN A 316 -7.64 23.09 -6.21
N PHE A 317 -8.45 22.38 -5.43
CA PHE A 317 -7.99 21.53 -4.33
C PHE A 317 -7.45 20.16 -4.78
N VAL A 318 -7.54 19.86 -6.08
CA VAL A 318 -7.07 18.60 -6.66
C VAL A 318 -5.70 18.82 -7.31
N ASP A 319 -4.72 18.06 -6.86
CA ASP A 319 -3.36 18.15 -7.33
C ASP A 319 -3.21 17.59 -8.75
N LYS A 320 -2.39 18.24 -9.57
CA LYS A 320 -1.85 17.61 -10.79
C LYS A 320 -0.69 16.72 -10.40
N ARG A 321 -0.70 15.47 -10.84
CA ARG A 321 0.45 14.58 -10.62
C ARG A 321 1.42 14.60 -11.80
N PRO A 322 2.75 14.57 -11.53
CA PRO A 322 3.76 14.53 -12.58
C PRO A 322 3.91 13.14 -13.22
N PHE A 323 3.58 12.06 -12.50
CA PHE A 323 3.71 10.68 -13.00
C PHE A 323 2.71 9.73 -12.32
N ALA A 324 2.42 8.64 -13.02
CA ALA A 324 1.72 7.47 -12.50
C ALA A 324 2.36 6.20 -13.08
N THR A 325 2.45 5.15 -12.28
CA THR A 325 3.01 3.85 -12.66
C THR A 325 1.98 2.92 -13.30
N HIS A 326 0.73 3.38 -13.44
CA HIS A 326 -0.39 2.61 -13.99
C HIS A 326 -1.16 3.45 -15.03
N ARG A 327 -1.77 2.75 -15.98
CA ARG A 327 -2.71 3.32 -16.97
C ARG A 327 -3.68 2.26 -17.46
N THR A 328 -4.78 2.67 -18.08
CA THR A 328 -5.71 1.75 -18.72
C THR A 328 -5.52 1.80 -20.23
N ALA A 329 -5.24 0.64 -20.84
CA ALA A 329 -5.29 0.47 -22.29
C ALA A 329 -6.71 0.10 -22.70
N ILE A 330 -7.29 0.91 -23.58
CA ILE A 330 -8.67 0.75 -24.07
C ILE A 330 -8.61 0.72 -25.59
N GLU A 331 -9.22 -0.29 -26.21
CA GLU A 331 -9.39 -0.37 -27.67
C GLU A 331 -10.68 0.34 -28.12
N LYS A 332 -10.78 0.66 -29.41
CA LYS A 332 -12.00 1.23 -29.98
C LYS A 332 -13.16 0.25 -29.80
N ASN A 333 -14.37 0.78 -29.57
CA ASN A 333 -15.57 -0.05 -29.53
C ASN A 333 -15.82 -0.67 -30.92
N LYS A 334 -16.36 -1.90 -30.94
CA LYS A 334 -16.66 -2.60 -32.19
C LYS A 334 -17.93 -2.03 -32.83
N GLU A 335 -18.13 -2.37 -34.10
CA GLU A 335 -19.40 -2.12 -34.78
C GLU A 335 -20.56 -2.79 -34.01
N GLY A 336 -21.70 -2.12 -33.91
CA GLY A 336 -22.82 -2.55 -33.07
C GLY A 336 -22.75 -2.08 -31.60
N GLY A 337 -21.72 -1.33 -31.21
CA GLY A 337 -21.63 -0.70 -29.88
C GLY A 337 -21.11 -1.62 -28.77
N GLU A 338 -20.55 -2.79 -29.14
CA GLU A 338 -19.86 -3.66 -28.21
C GLU A 338 -18.60 -3.00 -27.65
N PRO A 339 -18.35 -3.09 -26.33
CA PRO A 339 -17.18 -2.50 -25.71
C PRO A 339 -15.87 -3.13 -26.22
N GLY A 340 -14.86 -2.30 -26.50
CA GLY A 340 -13.51 -2.75 -26.88
C GLY A 340 -12.76 -3.43 -25.72
N LYS A 341 -11.55 -3.94 -25.97
CA LYS A 341 -10.69 -4.51 -24.93
C LYS A 341 -10.31 -3.45 -23.88
N PHE A 342 -10.34 -3.84 -22.61
CA PHE A 342 -10.09 -2.96 -21.45
C PHE A 342 -9.09 -3.62 -20.49
N GLN A 343 -7.89 -3.05 -20.34
CA GLN A 343 -6.82 -3.66 -19.52
C GLN A 343 -5.97 -2.63 -18.79
N GLU A 344 -5.81 -2.82 -17.48
CA GLU A 344 -4.77 -2.12 -16.72
C GLU A 344 -3.37 -2.56 -17.16
N LYS A 345 -2.49 -1.57 -17.35
CA LYS A 345 -1.06 -1.72 -17.61
C LYS A 345 -0.29 -1.01 -16.50
N GLY A 346 0.78 -1.64 -16.00
CA GLY A 346 1.61 -1.09 -14.93
C GLY A 346 3.11 -1.09 -15.26
N GLY A 347 3.89 -0.45 -14.40
CA GLY A 347 5.35 -0.41 -14.45
C GLY A 347 5.94 0.81 -15.16
N ILE A 348 7.27 0.89 -15.20
CA ILE A 348 8.05 2.03 -15.72
C ILE A 348 7.67 2.35 -17.18
N GLY A 349 7.39 1.33 -18.00
CA GLY A 349 6.94 1.51 -19.38
C GLY A 349 5.58 2.21 -19.49
N ALA A 350 4.69 2.06 -18.51
CA ALA A 350 3.41 2.77 -18.48
C ALA A 350 3.60 4.27 -18.18
N SER A 351 4.56 4.63 -17.32
CA SER A 351 4.88 6.02 -17.01
C SER A 351 5.43 6.78 -18.22
N VAL A 352 6.30 6.15 -19.02
CA VAL A 352 6.81 6.71 -20.28
C VAL A 352 5.69 6.80 -21.33
N ALA A 353 4.86 5.76 -21.46
CA ALA A 353 3.75 5.77 -22.41
C ALA A 353 2.67 6.82 -22.07
N ASN A 354 2.42 7.10 -20.78
CA ASN A 354 1.54 8.19 -20.34
C ASN A 354 2.02 9.56 -20.82
N TYR A 355 3.34 9.78 -20.81
CA TYR A 355 3.95 11.02 -21.30
C TYR A 355 3.88 11.17 -22.83
N LEU A 356 4.03 10.05 -23.56
CA LEU A 356 4.12 10.03 -25.03
C LEU A 356 2.76 9.93 -25.76
N THR A 357 1.65 9.71 -25.05
CA THR A 357 0.33 9.59 -25.70
C THR A 357 -0.05 10.94 -26.36
N PRO A 358 -0.41 10.98 -27.65
CA PRO A 358 -0.71 12.23 -28.37
C PRO A 358 -2.00 12.90 -27.87
N ALA A 359 -2.19 14.18 -28.21
CA ALA A 359 -3.43 14.88 -27.93
C ALA A 359 -4.44 14.70 -29.07
N VAL A 360 -5.74 14.57 -28.78
CA VAL A 360 -6.79 14.48 -29.82
C VAL A 360 -7.30 15.88 -30.14
N PRO A 361 -7.37 16.26 -31.43
CA PRO A 361 -7.99 17.52 -31.83
C PRO A 361 -9.46 17.60 -31.36
N HIS A 362 -9.87 18.75 -30.81
CA HIS A 362 -11.24 19.08 -30.36
C HIS A 362 -11.82 18.34 -29.14
N VAL A 363 -11.09 17.37 -28.55
CA VAL A 363 -11.52 16.66 -27.32
C VAL A 363 -10.58 16.94 -26.13
N GLY A 364 -9.45 17.60 -26.37
CA GLY A 364 -8.35 17.69 -25.41
C GLY A 364 -7.42 16.48 -25.52
N PRO A 365 -6.37 16.37 -24.69
CA PRO A 365 -5.40 15.31 -24.88
C PRO A 365 -5.97 13.93 -24.55
N GLU A 366 -5.67 12.91 -25.37
CA GLU A 366 -5.88 11.47 -25.08
C GLU A 366 -5.06 10.99 -23.86
N ARG A 367 -4.24 11.90 -23.30
CA ARG A 367 -3.37 11.66 -22.17
C ARG A 367 -4.22 11.42 -20.92
N PRO A 368 -3.91 10.36 -20.16
CA PRO A 368 -4.46 10.18 -18.83
C PRO A 368 -4.26 11.43 -17.98
N GLN A 369 -5.33 11.96 -17.42
CA GLN A 369 -5.31 13.07 -16.48
C GLN A 369 -4.98 12.51 -15.10
N LEU A 370 -3.76 12.77 -14.65
CA LEU A 370 -3.26 12.30 -13.37
C LEU A 370 -3.61 13.32 -12.28
N MET A 371 -4.52 12.92 -11.42
CA MET A 371 -5.06 13.72 -10.33
C MET A 371 -4.75 13.05 -8.99
N GLY A 372 -4.68 13.86 -7.95
CA GLY A 372 -4.40 13.39 -6.60
C GLY A 372 -5.06 14.25 -5.55
N MET A 373 -5.40 13.64 -4.41
CA MET A 373 -5.93 14.37 -3.27
C MET A 373 -5.48 13.72 -1.97
N ASP A 374 -4.93 14.52 -1.07
CA ASP A 374 -4.47 14.03 0.23
C ASP A 374 -5.68 13.78 1.15
N ILE A 375 -5.70 12.64 1.82
CA ILE A 375 -6.73 12.27 2.80
C ILE A 375 -6.12 12.27 4.22
N SER A 376 -6.98 12.31 5.23
CA SER A 376 -6.63 12.18 6.64
C SER A 376 -6.92 10.75 7.13
N GLY A 377 -6.20 9.76 6.61
CA GLY A 377 -6.40 8.35 6.97
C GLY A 377 -6.30 8.13 8.47
N GLY A 378 -7.40 7.69 9.10
CA GLY A 378 -7.55 7.59 10.56
C GLY A 378 -8.31 8.75 11.22
N GLY A 379 -8.78 9.71 10.43
CA GLY A 379 -9.62 10.82 10.86
C GLY A 379 -8.84 12.12 11.09
N PHE A 380 -9.33 13.21 10.52
CA PHE A 380 -8.76 14.54 10.71
C PHE A 380 -8.67 14.94 12.19
N GLY A 381 -7.47 15.37 12.62
CA GLY A 381 -7.24 15.80 14.01
C GLY A 381 -7.12 14.65 15.01
N SER A 382 -7.17 13.39 14.58
CA SER A 382 -6.87 12.25 15.43
C SER A 382 -5.36 12.16 15.71
N ARG A 383 -5.01 11.35 16.71
CA ARG A 383 -3.64 11.00 17.07
C ARG A 383 -3.22 9.70 16.36
N ASP A 384 -2.08 9.72 15.68
CA ASP A 384 -1.49 8.52 15.10
C ASP A 384 -0.73 7.68 16.16
N TRP A 385 -0.17 6.54 15.77
CA TRP A 385 0.59 5.66 16.67
C TRP A 385 1.92 6.27 17.17
N ASN A 386 2.43 7.33 16.54
CA ASN A 386 3.59 8.09 17.01
C ASN A 386 3.21 9.25 17.94
N GLY A 387 1.91 9.49 18.13
CA GLY A 387 1.41 10.63 18.88
C GLY A 387 1.26 11.91 18.06
N ASP A 388 1.49 11.86 16.75
CA ASP A 388 1.41 13.02 15.85
C ASP A 388 -0.05 13.25 15.39
N VAL A 389 -0.37 14.47 14.93
CA VAL A 389 -1.70 14.83 14.43
C VAL A 389 -1.91 14.36 12.98
N VAL A 390 -3.05 13.70 12.73
CA VAL A 390 -3.44 13.24 11.38
C VAL A 390 -4.01 14.39 10.56
N LEU A 391 -3.43 14.64 9.37
CA LEU A 391 -3.74 15.75 8.47
C LEU A 391 -3.82 15.33 6.99
N PRO A 392 -4.59 16.03 6.13
CA PRO A 392 -4.57 15.84 4.69
C PRO A 392 -3.36 16.54 4.03
N ASN A 393 -2.15 16.17 4.45
CA ASN A 393 -0.88 16.73 3.96
C ASN A 393 -0.10 15.76 3.05
N GLY A 394 -0.63 14.56 2.82
CA GLY A 394 -0.03 13.51 2.01
C GLY A 394 0.77 12.48 2.83
N SER A 395 0.98 12.70 4.13
CA SER A 395 1.64 11.75 5.04
C SER A 395 0.70 10.65 5.54
N TYR A 396 -0.60 10.95 5.60
CA TYR A 396 -1.66 10.08 6.09
C TYR A 396 -2.60 9.63 4.97
N GLY A 397 -2.05 9.33 3.80
CA GLY A 397 -2.79 8.83 2.67
C GLY A 397 -2.97 9.83 1.53
N HIS A 398 -3.05 9.28 0.34
CA HIS A 398 -3.24 10.02 -0.89
C HIS A 398 -4.15 9.25 -1.83
N MET A 399 -5.29 9.83 -2.18
CA MET A 399 -6.19 9.28 -3.19
C MET A 399 -5.63 9.57 -4.58
N LEU A 400 -5.33 8.52 -5.32
CA LEU A 400 -4.93 8.56 -6.71
C LEU A 400 -6.15 8.45 -7.62
N LEU A 401 -6.25 9.37 -8.58
CA LEU A 401 -7.31 9.41 -9.58
C LEU A 401 -6.67 9.54 -10.97
N ILE A 402 -6.89 8.55 -11.84
CA ILE A 402 -6.37 8.57 -13.22
C ILE A 402 -7.55 8.50 -14.18
N LEU A 403 -7.89 9.63 -14.80
CA LEU A 403 -8.94 9.69 -15.81
C LEU A 403 -8.35 9.51 -17.20
N THR A 404 -8.82 8.50 -17.93
CA THR A 404 -8.76 8.44 -19.39
C THR A 404 -10.15 8.82 -19.91
N PRO A 405 -10.35 10.03 -20.47
CA PRO A 405 -11.68 10.46 -20.89
C PRO A 405 -12.29 9.55 -21.96
N PRO A 406 -13.61 9.26 -21.91
CA PRO A 406 -14.30 8.59 -23.01
C PRO A 406 -14.36 9.50 -24.24
N THR A 407 -14.50 8.90 -25.42
CA THR A 407 -14.78 9.59 -26.69
C THR A 407 -16.04 9.02 -27.34
N ALA A 408 -16.49 9.59 -28.46
CA ALA A 408 -17.65 9.06 -29.19
C ALA A 408 -17.47 7.62 -29.72
N SER A 409 -16.22 7.15 -29.86
CA SER A 409 -15.93 5.83 -30.43
C SER A 409 -15.21 4.87 -29.48
N LYS A 410 -14.90 5.33 -28.26
CA LYS A 410 -14.04 4.62 -27.33
C LYS A 410 -14.49 4.88 -25.89
N ASP A 411 -14.59 3.82 -25.11
CA ASP A 411 -14.84 3.92 -23.69
C ASP A 411 -13.70 4.67 -22.97
N GLY A 412 -14.03 5.26 -21.83
CA GLY A 412 -13.08 5.87 -20.90
C GLY A 412 -12.81 4.99 -19.69
N SER A 413 -11.96 5.47 -18.81
CA SER A 413 -11.70 4.85 -17.51
C SER A 413 -11.41 5.88 -16.44
N LEU A 414 -11.86 5.62 -15.22
CA LEU A 414 -11.28 6.23 -14.02
C LEU A 414 -10.66 5.14 -13.17
N LEU A 415 -9.35 5.21 -12.92
CA LEU A 415 -8.69 4.36 -11.95
C LEU A 415 -8.58 5.11 -10.63
N VAL A 416 -9.07 4.49 -9.56
CA VAL A 416 -9.06 5.04 -8.20
C VAL A 416 -8.25 4.15 -7.28
N GLY A 417 -7.40 4.72 -6.43
CA GLY A 417 -6.67 4.00 -5.40
C GLY A 417 -6.37 4.86 -4.19
N ILE A 418 -6.17 4.24 -3.03
CA ILE A 418 -5.65 4.89 -1.83
C ILE A 418 -4.19 4.47 -1.66
N GLU A 419 -3.28 5.40 -1.90
CA GLU A 419 -1.85 5.23 -1.68
C GLU A 419 -1.52 5.58 -0.23
N THR A 420 -0.49 4.93 0.33
CA THR A 420 -0.09 5.17 1.73
C THR A 420 0.40 6.59 1.96
N ILE A 421 1.18 7.14 1.03
CA ILE A 421 1.67 8.52 1.09
C ILE A 421 1.69 9.14 -0.31
N LYS A 422 1.59 10.46 -0.36
CA LYS A 422 1.82 11.26 -1.57
C LYS A 422 3.29 11.15 -2.02
N PRO A 423 3.60 11.24 -3.32
CA PRO A 423 4.97 11.41 -3.79
C PRO A 423 5.71 12.52 -3.02
N HIS A 424 6.89 12.18 -2.50
CA HIS A 424 7.80 13.06 -1.75
C HIS A 424 7.28 13.60 -0.40
N ALA A 425 6.10 13.18 0.08
CA ALA A 425 5.65 13.53 1.42
C ALA A 425 6.48 12.81 2.50
N GLU A 426 6.57 13.44 3.67
CA GLU A 426 7.14 12.82 4.86
C GLU A 426 6.26 11.65 5.31
N SER A 427 6.86 10.52 5.66
CA SER A 427 6.14 9.33 6.08
C SER A 427 6.25 9.13 7.58
N PRO A 428 5.16 8.77 8.28
CA PRO A 428 5.18 8.45 9.71
C PRO A 428 5.96 7.15 10.02
N VAL A 429 6.44 6.46 9.00
CA VAL A 429 7.17 5.19 9.10
C VAL A 429 8.51 5.19 8.32
N GLY A 430 9.00 6.37 7.94
CA GLY A 430 10.35 6.53 7.38
C GLY A 430 10.50 6.15 5.91
N TYR A 431 9.38 5.96 5.20
CA TYR A 431 9.35 5.66 3.77
C TYR A 431 9.35 6.92 2.90
N VAL A 432 10.03 6.84 1.74
CA VAL A 432 10.05 7.93 0.75
C VAL A 432 9.43 7.42 -0.56
N HIS A 433 8.28 7.98 -0.92
CA HIS A 433 7.63 7.66 -2.19
C HIS A 433 8.24 8.53 -3.31
N ASN A 434 8.91 7.88 -4.25
CA ASN A 434 9.55 8.53 -5.41
C ASN A 434 9.34 7.69 -6.68
N PHE A 435 9.80 8.17 -7.84
CA PHE A 435 9.60 7.48 -9.12
C PHE A 435 10.23 6.07 -9.19
N ARG A 436 11.17 5.71 -8.29
CA ARG A 436 11.76 4.37 -8.19
C ARG A 436 10.92 3.42 -7.33
N SER A 437 9.91 3.95 -6.64
CA SER A 437 8.98 3.17 -5.84
C SER A 437 8.12 2.31 -6.74
N THR A 438 8.23 1.01 -6.56
CA THR A 438 7.41 0.00 -7.23
C THR A 438 6.50 -0.65 -6.20
N GLU A 439 5.51 -1.42 -6.63
CA GLU A 439 4.69 -2.21 -5.71
C GLU A 439 5.53 -3.06 -4.75
N ALA A 440 6.70 -3.54 -5.22
CA ALA A 440 7.67 -4.35 -4.47
C ALA A 440 8.55 -3.56 -3.48
N THR A 441 8.65 -2.22 -3.61
CA THR A 441 9.50 -1.37 -2.75
C THR A 441 8.71 -0.29 -2.00
N ALA A 442 7.41 -0.17 -2.26
CA ALA A 442 6.52 0.74 -1.56
C ALA A 442 6.04 0.14 -0.24
N ASN A 443 5.62 1.00 0.71
CA ASN A 443 5.09 0.59 2.02
C ASN A 443 4.18 -0.64 1.89
N PRO A 444 4.46 -1.76 2.59
CA PRO A 444 3.67 -2.98 2.51
C PRO A 444 2.24 -2.81 3.04
N GLU A 445 2.04 -1.85 3.94
CA GLU A 445 0.76 -1.52 4.55
C GLU A 445 0.20 -0.20 3.99
N SER A 446 -1.11 -0.12 3.80
CA SER A 446 -1.78 1.13 3.45
C SER A 446 -2.08 1.97 4.70
N VAL A 447 -2.47 3.22 4.50
CA VAL A 447 -2.96 4.04 5.62
C VAL A 447 -4.25 3.51 6.26
N LEU A 448 -4.98 2.62 5.57
CA LEU A 448 -6.17 1.97 6.09
C LEU A 448 -5.85 0.63 6.78
N HIS A 449 -4.58 0.34 7.10
CA HIS A 449 -4.09 -0.89 7.76
C HIS A 449 -4.17 -2.19 6.93
N GLY A 450 -4.55 -2.10 5.66
CA GLY A 450 -4.54 -3.25 4.77
C GLY A 450 -3.15 -3.51 4.18
N HIS A 451 -2.67 -4.75 4.34
CA HIS A 451 -1.41 -5.20 3.74
C HIS A 451 -1.60 -5.60 2.27
N LYS A 452 -0.63 -5.28 1.41
CA LYS A 452 -0.71 -5.58 -0.04
C LYS A 452 -0.83 -7.08 -0.37
N GLY A 453 -0.34 -7.95 0.51
CA GLY A 453 -0.48 -9.40 0.37
C GLY A 453 -1.92 -9.92 0.60
N ASP A 454 -2.85 -9.04 0.96
CA ASP A 454 -4.27 -9.34 1.25
C ASP A 454 -5.23 -8.66 0.27
N LYS A 455 -4.74 -8.21 -0.89
CA LYS A 455 -5.58 -7.61 -1.92
C LYS A 455 -6.76 -8.49 -2.29
N VAL A 456 -7.89 -7.83 -2.50
CA VAL A 456 -9.13 -8.45 -2.99
C VAL A 456 -9.08 -8.62 -4.51
N GLY A 457 -9.62 -9.73 -5.02
CA GLY A 457 -9.64 -10.11 -6.43
C GLY A 457 -8.37 -10.81 -6.88
N THR A 458 -8.48 -11.74 -7.84
CA THR A 458 -7.39 -12.65 -8.21
C THR A 458 -7.15 -12.70 -9.71
N GLY A 459 -6.24 -11.90 -10.27
CA GLY A 459 -5.96 -11.96 -11.71
C GLY A 459 -4.83 -11.09 -12.23
N GLY A 460 -4.27 -10.22 -11.38
CA GLY A 460 -3.27 -9.25 -11.80
C GLY A 460 -3.83 -8.18 -12.76
N LEU A 461 -2.93 -7.29 -13.16
CA LEU A 461 -3.27 -6.08 -13.92
C LEU A 461 -4.04 -6.36 -15.22
N LYS A 462 -3.66 -7.40 -15.97
CA LYS A 462 -4.28 -7.73 -17.27
C LYS A 462 -5.77 -8.08 -17.21
N HIS A 463 -6.27 -8.44 -16.03
CA HIS A 463 -7.66 -8.86 -15.82
C HIS A 463 -8.48 -7.82 -15.05
N ASN A 464 -7.89 -6.68 -14.66
CA ASN A 464 -8.54 -5.67 -13.82
C ASN A 464 -9.14 -6.30 -12.56
N GLU A 465 -8.32 -6.64 -11.57
CA GLU A 465 -8.74 -7.41 -10.38
C GLU A 465 -10.02 -6.90 -9.72
N ARG A 466 -10.23 -5.58 -9.76
CA ARG A 466 -11.41 -4.87 -9.26
C ARG A 466 -11.93 -3.92 -10.32
N LEU A 467 -13.22 -4.01 -10.61
CA LEU A 467 -13.88 -3.30 -11.71
C LEU A 467 -15.24 -2.75 -11.27
N VAL A 468 -15.63 -1.60 -11.83
CA VAL A 468 -17.00 -1.09 -11.85
C VAL A 468 -17.37 -0.79 -13.30
N GLU A 469 -18.55 -1.23 -13.73
CA GLU A 469 -19.05 -1.07 -15.09
C GLU A 469 -20.22 -0.09 -15.13
N LEU A 470 -19.97 1.20 -15.43
CA LEU A 470 -21.03 2.22 -15.38
C LEU A 470 -22.16 1.95 -16.37
N ARG A 471 -21.87 1.30 -17.51
CA ARG A 471 -22.90 0.89 -18.48
C ARG A 471 -23.97 0.01 -17.82
N GLU A 472 -23.56 -0.89 -16.94
CA GLU A 472 -24.47 -1.81 -16.27
C GLU A 472 -25.32 -1.10 -15.22
N LEU A 473 -24.72 -0.18 -14.45
CA LEU A 473 -25.44 0.63 -13.46
C LEU A 473 -26.52 1.49 -14.13
N GLY A 474 -26.21 2.11 -15.26
CA GLY A 474 -27.21 2.86 -16.04
C GLY A 474 -28.36 1.98 -16.54
N LYS A 475 -28.07 0.74 -16.98
CA LYS A 475 -29.11 -0.22 -17.39
C LYS A 475 -29.98 -0.66 -16.21
N ALA A 476 -29.38 -0.91 -15.06
CA ALA A 476 -30.09 -1.34 -13.85
C ALA A 476 -31.11 -0.30 -13.36
N GLN A 477 -30.83 0.99 -13.58
CA GLN A 477 -31.74 2.10 -13.26
C GLN A 477 -32.90 2.27 -14.26
N GLY A 478 -32.95 1.46 -15.33
CA GLY A 478 -34.02 1.47 -16.33
C GLY A 478 -33.86 2.50 -17.44
N SER A 479 -33.20 3.64 -17.19
CA SER A 479 -32.98 4.67 -18.22
C SER A 479 -31.88 4.32 -19.23
N GLY A 480 -30.94 3.44 -18.84
CA GLY A 480 -29.71 3.20 -19.59
C GLY A 480 -28.69 4.34 -19.50
N ASP A 481 -28.99 5.42 -18.77
CA ASP A 481 -28.11 6.55 -18.52
C ASP A 481 -27.44 6.42 -17.15
N TRP A 482 -26.15 6.10 -17.18
CA TRP A 482 -25.35 5.95 -15.98
C TRP A 482 -25.19 7.27 -15.20
N ARG A 483 -25.29 8.44 -15.85
CA ARG A 483 -25.17 9.73 -15.14
C ARG A 483 -26.39 10.01 -14.29
N ALA A 484 -27.58 9.73 -14.82
CA ALA A 484 -28.83 9.81 -14.05
C ALA A 484 -28.78 8.91 -12.80
N PHE A 485 -28.21 7.71 -12.93
CA PHE A 485 -27.94 6.82 -11.80
C PHE A 485 -26.99 7.45 -10.78
N LEU A 486 -25.86 8.02 -11.22
CA LEU A 486 -24.92 8.69 -10.32
C LEU A 486 -25.54 9.88 -9.59
N ASP A 487 -26.30 10.71 -10.29
CA ASP A 487 -26.97 11.85 -9.67
C ASP A 487 -28.03 11.40 -8.66
N GLN A 488 -28.71 10.29 -8.94
CA GLN A 488 -29.68 9.69 -8.01
C GLN A 488 -29.01 9.25 -6.71
N ILE A 489 -28.00 8.38 -6.76
CA ILE A 489 -27.35 7.87 -5.55
C ILE A 489 -26.67 9.00 -4.74
N LYS A 490 -26.19 10.05 -5.41
CA LYS A 490 -25.62 11.22 -4.73
C LYS A 490 -26.69 12.04 -4.01
N ARG A 491 -27.83 12.28 -4.67
CA ARG A 491 -28.96 12.99 -4.04
C ARG A 491 -29.50 12.23 -2.85
N GLU A 492 -29.78 10.93 -3.01
CA GLU A 492 -30.26 10.07 -1.92
C GLU A 492 -29.33 10.12 -0.70
N TRP A 493 -28.01 10.01 -0.94
CA TRP A 493 -27.03 10.13 0.14
C TRP A 493 -27.03 11.51 0.81
N LEU A 494 -27.08 12.60 0.04
CA LEU A 494 -27.10 13.96 0.58
C LEU A 494 -28.40 14.25 1.36
N ASP A 495 -29.53 13.75 0.87
CA ASP A 495 -30.84 13.88 1.52
C ASP A 495 -30.85 13.13 2.87
N GLU A 496 -30.29 11.91 2.91
CA GLU A 496 -30.12 11.18 4.16
C GLU A 496 -29.16 11.89 5.14
N LEU A 497 -28.07 12.47 4.65
CA LEU A 497 -27.12 13.21 5.51
C LEU A 497 -27.76 14.45 6.12
N GLU A 498 -28.54 15.21 5.34
CA GLU A 498 -29.22 16.40 5.83
C GLU A 498 -30.35 16.02 6.80
N LYS A 499 -31.09 14.93 6.54
CA LYS A 499 -32.11 14.41 7.46
C LYS A 499 -31.53 14.06 8.84
N ASN A 500 -30.30 13.54 8.88
CA ASN A 500 -29.62 13.12 10.10
C ASN A 500 -28.58 14.15 10.60
N LYS A 501 -28.69 15.40 10.17
CA LYS A 501 -27.75 16.45 10.56
C LYS A 501 -27.78 16.71 12.06
N GLY A 502 -26.62 16.64 12.69
CA GLY A 502 -26.46 16.79 14.13
C GLY A 502 -26.62 15.49 14.93
N ASP A 503 -27.16 14.43 14.33
CA ASP A 503 -27.12 13.08 14.91
C ASP A 503 -25.81 12.38 14.53
N LEU A 504 -24.77 12.62 15.32
CA LEU A 504 -23.45 12.06 15.07
C LEU A 504 -23.43 10.52 15.06
N ALA A 505 -24.33 9.89 15.81
CA ALA A 505 -24.41 8.43 15.93
C ALA A 505 -25.07 7.82 14.68
N GLU A 506 -26.17 8.39 14.19
CA GLU A 506 -26.78 7.92 12.94
C GLU A 506 -25.90 8.21 11.73
N GLN A 507 -25.27 9.40 11.67
CA GLN A 507 -24.29 9.70 10.63
C GLN A 507 -23.13 8.70 10.64
N ARG A 508 -22.63 8.30 11.81
CA ARG A 508 -21.61 7.24 11.92
C ARG A 508 -22.10 5.93 11.32
N LYS A 509 -23.32 5.48 11.67
CA LYS A 509 -23.90 4.25 11.10
C LYS A 509 -24.08 4.33 9.58
N MET A 510 -24.45 5.49 9.04
CA MET A 510 -24.50 5.71 7.59
C MET A 510 -23.14 5.45 6.95
N TYR A 511 -22.06 6.01 7.52
CA TYR A 511 -20.71 5.77 7.02
C TYR A 511 -20.24 4.32 7.22
N GLU A 512 -20.61 3.67 8.32
CA GLU A 512 -20.36 2.23 8.55
C GLU A 512 -21.02 1.36 7.46
N ARG A 513 -22.27 1.67 7.09
CA ARG A 513 -22.97 1.02 5.96
C ARG A 513 -22.24 1.28 4.64
N LEU A 514 -21.84 2.53 4.40
CA LEU A 514 -21.16 2.94 3.16
C LEU A 514 -19.82 2.23 2.95
N VAL A 515 -18.98 2.11 3.99
CA VAL A 515 -17.68 1.43 3.87
C VAL A 515 -17.79 -0.10 3.95
N GLY A 516 -18.88 -0.60 4.54
CA GLY A 516 -19.13 -1.99 4.87
C GLY A 516 -19.43 -2.89 3.66
N ARG A 517 -20.06 -4.04 3.91
CA ARG A 517 -20.45 -4.98 2.84
C ARG A 517 -21.36 -4.31 1.81
N ARG A 518 -21.27 -4.77 0.55
CA ARG A 518 -22.17 -4.30 -0.52
C ARG A 518 -23.63 -4.57 -0.13
N GLN A 519 -24.46 -3.53 -0.27
CA GLN A 519 -25.91 -3.63 -0.02
C GLN A 519 -26.75 -3.65 -1.30
N HIS A 520 -26.17 -3.25 -2.44
CA HIS A 520 -26.89 -3.11 -3.70
C HIS A 520 -26.36 -4.09 -4.75
N PHE A 521 -27.21 -5.02 -5.17
CA PHE A 521 -26.94 -5.99 -6.22
C PHE A 521 -28.03 -5.87 -7.30
N TYR A 522 -27.63 -5.63 -8.53
CA TYR A 522 -28.56 -5.36 -9.63
C TYR A 522 -28.63 -6.53 -10.60
N GLY A 523 -29.83 -6.85 -11.08
CA GLY A 523 -30.03 -7.89 -12.10
C GLY A 523 -29.97 -9.33 -11.57
N GLN A 524 -30.03 -9.53 -10.25
CA GLN A 524 -30.25 -10.85 -9.65
C GLN A 524 -31.67 -10.87 -9.08
N ALA A 525 -32.46 -11.89 -9.44
CA ALA A 525 -33.67 -12.20 -8.70
C ALA A 525 -33.23 -12.47 -7.26
N GLU A 526 -33.88 -11.83 -6.29
CA GLU A 526 -33.66 -12.09 -4.86
C GLU A 526 -33.79 -13.61 -4.63
N GLN A 527 -32.66 -14.30 -4.48
CA GLN A 527 -32.65 -15.53 -3.71
C GLN A 527 -32.66 -15.08 -2.27
N ALA A 528 -33.88 -14.97 -1.74
CA ALA A 528 -34.14 -14.84 -0.33
C ALA A 528 -33.55 -16.08 0.37
N ASP A 529 -32.59 -15.84 1.26
CA ASP A 529 -32.26 -16.72 2.38
C ASP A 529 -32.55 -15.97 3.68
#